data_AF-A0A8K0KIB4-F1
#
_entry.id   AF-A0A8K0KIB4-F1
#
_cell.length_a   1.000
_cell.length_b   1.000
_cell.length_c   1.000
_cell.angle_alpha   90.00
_cell.angle_beta   90.00
_cell.angle_gamma   90.00
#
_symmetry.space_group_name_H-M   'P 1'
#
loop_
_entity.id
_entity.type
_entity.pdbx_description
1 polymer ?
#
loop_
_entity_poly.entity_id
_entity_poly.type
_entity_poly.pdbx_seq_one_letter_code
_entity_poly.pdbx_strand_id
1 'polypeptide(L)'
;MGHSTIQGMFLGSHNHGGFLYIRATFQCLRRLPLPPPPFLFGLLLHRMETPWAKVFPIRVMLRLGAEFRYYPCPLVGIRGREPVYQQIGHTIMNLLSDFRNFTYVIPSVRGMVIHMEERQSSILLPRNRLSQVERALDDSDDHVLALAASFSTTADSHLVCVQGESGDASTGSNHYHTQAINIQNKPRKVTGASFVVFNGALKASSKLTAKSSIVEDGLMVQVLPDTLANLRTSLRNGEDFVIPCGPVTPVTPTVQQPSNEGDGTPAAPSQPVPDEVVVIKWVDDDKNFNIGVKSPIDGMALDGIPSIRVHNGTNYMGDTKFIRWTEVFLVQCAEAPGGRNETMDVSRISESIAHAVCLALHPYLDLLWSHALTLIAVRATLGPDSEGYEAGCGGSKLPPIYMNGLDNQLVGVLHRVEARPRDGNLVLELLFHLMEL
;
A
#
# COMPACT_ATOMS: atom_id res chain seq x y z
N MET A 1 -3.40 -6.00 -0.70
CA MET A 1 -4.23 -7.05 -0.06
C MET A 1 -3.82 -8.39 -0.64
N GLY A 2 -3.65 -9.41 0.20
CA GLY A 2 -3.27 -10.76 -0.26
C GLY A 2 -4.50 -11.68 -0.37
N HIS A 3 -4.36 -12.80 -1.05
CA HIS A 3 -5.39 -13.84 -1.11
C HIS A 3 -4.76 -15.24 -1.08
N SER A 4 -5.56 -16.24 -0.72
CA SER A 4 -5.26 -17.66 -0.92
C SER A 4 -6.42 -18.32 -1.65
N THR A 5 -6.13 -19.35 -2.42
CA THR A 5 -7.14 -20.15 -3.12
C THR A 5 -7.15 -21.57 -2.57
N ILE A 6 -8.32 -22.19 -2.59
CA ILE A 6 -8.51 -23.56 -2.10
C ILE A 6 -8.94 -24.45 -3.26
N GLN A 7 -8.20 -25.54 -3.45
CA GLN A 7 -8.54 -26.59 -4.40
C GLN A 7 -9.38 -27.66 -3.67
N GLY A 8 -10.47 -28.10 -4.30
CA GLY A 8 -11.34 -29.14 -3.75
C GLY A 8 -12.47 -28.64 -2.86
N MET A 9 -12.85 -29.46 -1.87
CA MET A 9 -13.91 -29.16 -0.90
C MET A 9 -13.30 -28.56 0.36
N PHE A 10 -13.88 -27.48 0.86
CA PHE A 10 -13.43 -26.84 2.10
C PHE A 10 -14.61 -26.38 2.92
N LEU A 11 -14.57 -26.56 4.25
CA LEU A 11 -15.68 -26.26 5.16
C LEU A 11 -17.04 -26.81 4.67
N GLY A 12 -17.02 -28.01 4.06
CA GLY A 12 -18.22 -28.69 3.57
C GLY A 12 -18.81 -28.17 2.25
N SER A 13 -18.09 -27.33 1.49
CA SER A 13 -18.57 -26.85 0.18
C SER A 13 -17.44 -26.75 -0.84
N HIS A 14 -17.76 -27.05 -2.10
CA HIS A 14 -16.91 -26.74 -3.25
C HIS A 14 -16.98 -25.27 -3.65
N ASN A 15 -17.96 -24.51 -3.15
CA ASN A 15 -18.12 -23.11 -3.50
C ASN A 15 -17.22 -22.18 -2.68
N HIS A 16 -16.56 -22.69 -1.64
CA HIS A 16 -15.56 -21.91 -0.90
C HIS A 16 -14.26 -21.84 -1.70
N GLY A 17 -13.95 -20.64 -2.20
CA GLY A 17 -12.86 -20.39 -3.13
C GLY A 17 -11.51 -20.11 -2.47
N GLY A 18 -11.52 -19.68 -1.21
CA GLY A 18 -10.30 -19.31 -0.49
C GLY A 18 -10.52 -18.16 0.49
N PHE A 19 -9.47 -17.37 0.73
CA PHE A 19 -9.50 -16.25 1.64
C PHE A 19 -8.94 -14.97 1.03
N LEU A 20 -9.57 -13.83 1.36
CA LEU A 20 -9.01 -12.49 1.18
C LEU A 20 -8.45 -12.00 2.51
N TYR A 21 -7.17 -11.59 2.53
CA TYR A 21 -6.51 -11.14 3.75
C TYR A 21 -6.53 -9.62 3.86
N ILE A 22 -7.09 -9.12 4.96
CA ILE A 22 -7.25 -7.70 5.24
C ILE A 22 -6.65 -7.33 6.60
N ARG A 23 -6.31 -6.03 6.75
CA ARG A 23 -6.04 -5.41 8.04
C ARG A 23 -7.32 -4.74 8.54
N ALA A 24 -7.61 -4.86 9.83
CA ALA A 24 -8.69 -4.11 10.44
C ALA A 24 -8.35 -2.61 10.44
N THR A 25 -9.37 -1.78 10.23
CA THR A 25 -9.31 -0.32 10.23
C THR A 25 -10.36 0.22 11.20
N PHE A 26 -11.60 0.36 10.74
CA PHE A 26 -12.72 0.89 11.53
C PHE A 26 -13.55 -0.18 12.23
N GLN A 27 -13.31 -1.45 11.89
CA GLN A 27 -14.08 -2.56 12.43
C GLN A 27 -13.84 -2.73 13.94
N CYS A 28 -14.88 -3.14 14.67
CA CYS A 28 -14.79 -3.34 16.12
C CYS A 28 -13.92 -4.57 16.46
N LEU A 29 -12.88 -4.35 17.26
CA LEU A 29 -11.98 -5.40 17.76
C LEU A 29 -12.19 -5.71 19.26
N ARG A 30 -13.20 -5.10 19.89
CA ARG A 30 -13.41 -5.23 21.35
C ARG A 30 -13.73 -6.68 21.71
N ARG A 31 -13.09 -7.16 22.78
CA ARG A 31 -13.30 -8.50 23.37
C ARG A 31 -12.91 -9.67 22.44
N LEU A 32 -12.07 -9.43 21.45
CA LEU A 32 -11.47 -10.50 20.66
C LEU A 32 -10.08 -10.85 21.23
N PRO A 33 -9.78 -12.13 21.51
CA PRO A 33 -8.41 -12.56 21.80
C PRO A 33 -7.61 -12.53 20.49
N LEU A 34 -6.81 -11.48 20.29
CA LEU A 34 -6.04 -11.25 19.07
C LEU A 34 -4.59 -11.70 19.25
N PRO A 35 -3.95 -12.29 18.23
CA PRO A 35 -2.53 -12.57 18.25
C PRO A 35 -1.70 -11.27 18.27
N PRO A 36 -0.41 -11.34 18.65
CA PRO A 36 0.48 -10.19 18.53
C PRO A 36 0.55 -9.67 17.08
N PRO A 37 0.59 -8.34 16.87
CA PRO A 37 0.79 -7.78 15.55
C PRO A 37 2.18 -8.14 14.98
N PRO A 38 2.30 -8.25 13.64
CA PRO A 38 1.26 -7.99 12.64
C PRO A 38 0.40 -9.24 12.37
N PHE A 39 -0.92 -9.09 12.39
CA PHE A 39 -1.87 -10.14 12.00
C PHE A 39 -2.85 -9.65 10.92
N LEU A 40 -3.52 -10.59 10.27
CA LEU A 40 -4.50 -10.33 9.21
C LEU A 40 -5.78 -11.11 9.50
N PHE A 41 -6.93 -10.54 9.10
CA PHE A 41 -8.20 -11.26 9.07
C PHE A 41 -8.34 -11.93 7.70
N GLY A 42 -8.67 -13.22 7.69
CA GLY A 42 -9.02 -13.96 6.49
C GLY A 42 -10.52 -13.95 6.26
N LEU A 43 -10.97 -13.27 5.20
CA LEU A 43 -12.37 -13.26 4.78
C LEU A 43 -12.64 -14.40 3.80
N LEU A 44 -13.62 -15.25 4.11
CA LEU A 44 -13.99 -16.38 3.26
C LEU A 44 -14.56 -15.88 1.91
N LEU A 45 -13.91 -16.30 0.83
CA LEU A 45 -14.31 -15.99 -0.53
C LEU A 45 -15.19 -17.09 -1.12
N HIS A 46 -16.18 -16.68 -1.91
CA HIS A 46 -16.87 -17.59 -2.82
C HIS A 46 -15.98 -17.85 -4.04
N ARG A 47 -16.07 -19.03 -4.66
CA ARG A 47 -15.24 -19.43 -5.80
C ARG A 47 -15.33 -18.47 -6.98
N MET A 48 -16.53 -17.94 -7.25
CA MET A 48 -16.75 -16.94 -8.30
C MET A 48 -16.04 -15.59 -8.05
N GLU A 49 -15.65 -15.28 -6.82
CA GLU A 49 -14.97 -14.03 -6.48
C GLU A 49 -13.44 -14.13 -6.58
N THR A 50 -12.91 -15.35 -6.73
CA THR A 50 -11.47 -15.59 -6.78
C THR A 50 -10.75 -14.83 -7.91
N PRO A 51 -11.30 -14.65 -9.13
CA PRO A 51 -10.66 -13.83 -10.15
C PRO A 51 -10.52 -12.37 -9.71
N TRP A 52 -11.55 -11.82 -9.06
CA TRP A 52 -11.51 -10.45 -8.52
C TRP A 52 -10.54 -10.30 -7.36
N ALA A 53 -10.44 -11.29 -6.47
CA ALA A 53 -9.45 -11.27 -5.39
C ALA A 53 -8.01 -11.31 -5.91
N LYS A 54 -7.78 -11.94 -7.07
CA LYS A 54 -6.47 -12.00 -7.74
C LYS A 54 -6.14 -10.72 -8.49
N VAL A 55 -7.12 -10.14 -9.21
CA VAL A 55 -6.90 -8.98 -10.09
C VAL A 55 -7.07 -7.66 -9.36
N PHE A 56 -8.15 -7.50 -8.58
CA PHE A 56 -8.52 -6.22 -7.99
C PHE A 56 -9.20 -6.39 -6.61
N PRO A 57 -8.44 -6.80 -5.57
CA PRO A 57 -9.00 -7.24 -4.29
C PRO A 57 -9.78 -6.17 -3.51
N ILE A 58 -9.45 -4.89 -3.67
CA ILE A 58 -10.16 -3.79 -2.98
C ILE A 58 -11.65 -3.75 -3.34
N ARG A 59 -11.97 -4.07 -4.59
CA ARG A 59 -13.34 -4.11 -5.09
C ARG A 59 -14.16 -5.20 -4.39
N VAL A 60 -13.58 -6.39 -4.20
CA VAL A 60 -14.23 -7.47 -3.43
C VAL A 60 -14.42 -7.06 -1.97
N MET A 61 -13.39 -6.48 -1.35
CA MET A 61 -13.46 -6.00 0.03
C MET A 61 -14.63 -5.03 0.23
N LEU A 62 -14.69 -3.96 -0.58
CA LEU A 62 -15.73 -2.94 -0.47
C LEU A 62 -17.12 -3.47 -0.85
N ARG A 63 -17.21 -4.36 -1.83
CA ARG A 63 -18.48 -5.01 -2.22
C ARG A 63 -19.03 -5.89 -1.11
N LEU A 64 -18.18 -6.61 -0.36
CA LEU A 64 -18.59 -7.34 0.84
C LEU A 64 -19.06 -6.39 1.95
N GLY A 65 -18.43 -5.22 2.10
CA GLY A 65 -18.91 -4.20 3.01
C GLY A 65 -20.29 -3.65 2.66
N ALA A 66 -20.56 -3.44 1.37
CA ALA A 66 -21.88 -3.06 0.88
C ALA A 66 -22.93 -4.15 1.14
N GLU A 67 -22.60 -5.41 0.83
CA GLU A 67 -23.50 -6.56 1.03
C GLU A 67 -23.94 -6.69 2.49
N PHE A 68 -22.97 -6.65 3.40
CA PHE A 68 -23.21 -6.88 4.83
C PHE A 68 -23.44 -5.60 5.62
N ARG A 69 -23.57 -4.46 4.94
CA ARG A 69 -23.78 -3.13 5.53
C ARG A 69 -22.77 -2.82 6.65
N TYR A 70 -21.51 -3.19 6.44
CA TYR A 70 -20.43 -3.03 7.41
C TYR A 70 -19.21 -2.38 6.76
N TYR A 71 -18.81 -1.21 7.23
CA TYR A 71 -17.72 -0.45 6.63
C TYR A 71 -16.33 -0.77 7.25
N PRO A 72 -15.26 -0.91 6.44
CA PRO A 72 -15.29 -1.02 4.98
C PRO A 72 -15.68 -2.43 4.50
N CYS A 73 -15.60 -3.42 5.38
CA CYS A 73 -16.04 -4.80 5.19
C CYS A 73 -16.17 -5.51 6.54
N PRO A 74 -16.95 -6.61 6.66
CA PRO A 74 -17.03 -7.40 7.88
C PRO A 74 -15.70 -8.11 8.19
N LEU A 75 -15.48 -8.49 9.46
CA LEU A 75 -14.33 -9.31 9.89
C LEU A 75 -14.67 -10.82 10.04
N VAL A 76 -15.89 -11.21 9.69
CA VAL A 76 -16.39 -12.58 9.84
C VAL A 76 -16.64 -13.21 8.46
N GLY A 77 -16.27 -14.50 8.33
CA GLY A 77 -16.59 -15.30 7.14
C GLY A 77 -17.96 -15.95 7.27
N ILE A 78 -18.83 -15.73 6.28
CA ILE A 78 -20.18 -16.33 6.23
C ILE A 78 -20.16 -17.47 5.21
N ARG A 79 -20.42 -18.70 5.68
CA ARG A 79 -20.52 -19.90 4.83
C ARG A 79 -21.88 -19.95 4.12
N GLY A 80 -21.92 -20.53 2.94
CA GLY A 80 -23.17 -20.75 2.20
C GLY A 80 -23.86 -19.48 1.70
N ARG A 81 -23.16 -18.35 1.64
CA ARG A 81 -23.68 -17.12 1.03
C ARG A 81 -23.59 -17.17 -0.49
N GLU A 82 -24.45 -16.42 -1.14
CA GLU A 82 -24.32 -16.14 -2.56
C GLU A 82 -23.05 -15.30 -2.85
N PRO A 83 -22.46 -15.46 -4.04
CA PRO A 83 -21.33 -14.64 -4.46
C PRO A 83 -21.76 -13.19 -4.70
N VAL A 84 -20.90 -12.24 -4.32
CA VAL A 84 -21.12 -10.82 -4.63
C VAL A 84 -20.71 -10.44 -6.07
N TYR A 85 -19.95 -11.34 -6.73
CA TYR A 85 -19.61 -11.29 -8.14
C TYR A 85 -19.75 -12.68 -8.77
N GLN A 86 -20.36 -12.72 -9.95
CA GLN A 86 -20.53 -13.92 -10.75
C GLN A 86 -19.52 -13.93 -11.90
N GLN A 87 -19.90 -14.44 -13.07
CA GLN A 87 -19.08 -14.41 -14.26
C GLN A 87 -18.75 -12.96 -14.67
N ILE A 88 -17.49 -12.72 -15.01
CA ILE A 88 -17.00 -11.41 -15.44
C ILE A 88 -17.76 -10.95 -16.68
N GLY A 89 -18.57 -9.90 -16.51
CA GLY A 89 -19.30 -9.22 -17.59
C GLY A 89 -18.51 -8.10 -18.27
N HIS A 90 -19.24 -7.08 -18.75
CA HIS A 90 -18.68 -5.89 -19.38
C HIS A 90 -18.22 -4.87 -18.33
N THR A 91 -17.02 -5.06 -17.80
CA THR A 91 -16.39 -4.14 -16.85
C THR A 91 -15.24 -3.36 -17.52
N ILE A 92 -15.00 -2.12 -17.09
CA ILE A 92 -13.80 -1.35 -17.44
C ILE A 92 -12.51 -2.10 -17.11
N MET A 93 -12.54 -2.96 -16.08
CA MET A 93 -11.39 -3.76 -15.68
C MET A 93 -10.95 -4.76 -16.75
N ASN A 94 -11.79 -5.11 -17.73
CA ASN A 94 -11.36 -5.91 -18.88
C ASN A 94 -10.35 -5.18 -19.78
N LEU A 95 -10.33 -3.84 -19.75
CA LEU A 95 -9.33 -3.03 -20.47
C LEU A 95 -8.06 -2.83 -19.66
N LEU A 96 -8.16 -2.97 -18.32
CA LEU A 96 -7.09 -2.64 -17.39
C LEU A 96 -6.40 -3.88 -16.82
N SER A 97 -6.96 -5.08 -17.05
CA SER A 97 -6.46 -6.33 -16.46
C SER A 97 -6.95 -7.57 -17.24
N ASP A 98 -6.15 -8.62 -17.20
CA ASP A 98 -6.46 -9.91 -17.82
C ASP A 98 -7.08 -10.89 -16.82
N PHE A 99 -8.40 -11.12 -16.92
CA PHE A 99 -9.11 -12.10 -16.07
C PHE A 99 -8.96 -13.56 -16.52
N ARG A 100 -8.42 -13.82 -17.72
CA ARG A 100 -8.34 -15.18 -18.28
C ARG A 100 -7.03 -15.84 -17.90
N ASN A 101 -5.91 -15.21 -18.25
CA ASN A 101 -4.59 -15.78 -18.02
C ASN A 101 -3.84 -15.07 -16.88
N PHE A 102 -4.37 -13.92 -16.39
CA PHE A 102 -3.72 -13.10 -15.37
C PHE A 102 -2.33 -12.64 -15.77
N THR A 103 -2.14 -12.36 -17.07
CA THR A 103 -0.85 -11.93 -17.64
C THR A 103 -0.48 -10.51 -17.23
N TYR A 104 -1.47 -9.64 -17.05
CA TYR A 104 -1.28 -8.29 -16.53
C TYR A 104 -2.46 -7.88 -15.65
N VAL A 105 -2.18 -6.97 -14.72
CA VAL A 105 -3.15 -6.32 -13.84
C VAL A 105 -2.85 -4.84 -13.79
N ILE A 106 -3.85 -4.04 -13.44
CA ILE A 106 -3.66 -2.59 -13.28
C ILE A 106 -2.50 -2.31 -12.30
N PRO A 107 -1.53 -1.44 -12.66
CA PRO A 107 -0.44 -1.09 -11.75
C PRO A 107 -0.98 -0.49 -10.46
N SER A 108 -0.56 -1.04 -9.32
CA SER A 108 -0.93 -0.53 -7.99
C SER A 108 0.22 0.24 -7.36
N VAL A 109 -0.07 1.47 -6.93
CA VAL A 109 0.87 2.28 -6.15
C VAL A 109 0.49 2.15 -4.68
N ARG A 110 1.34 1.52 -3.88
CA ARG A 110 1.07 1.28 -2.46
C ARG A 110 0.94 2.60 -1.70
N GLY A 111 -0.15 2.78 -0.96
CA GLY A 111 -0.40 3.99 -0.17
C GLY A 111 -0.99 5.14 -0.99
N MET A 112 -1.04 5.03 -2.33
CA MET A 112 -1.78 6.00 -3.14
C MET A 112 -3.26 5.93 -2.80
N VAL A 113 -3.90 7.08 -2.60
CA VAL A 113 -5.35 7.18 -2.35
C VAL A 113 -5.97 8.22 -3.28
N ILE A 114 -7.25 8.02 -3.60
CA ILE A 114 -8.04 8.97 -4.39
C ILE A 114 -9.16 9.47 -3.50
N HIS A 115 -9.28 10.79 -3.35
CA HIS A 115 -10.28 11.47 -2.56
C HIS A 115 -11.14 12.34 -3.46
N MET A 116 -12.45 12.12 -3.45
CA MET A 116 -13.42 12.91 -4.19
C MET A 116 -14.21 13.77 -3.20
N GLU A 117 -14.13 15.08 -3.38
CA GLU A 117 -14.82 16.13 -2.61
C GLU A 117 -15.67 16.98 -3.56
N GLU A 118 -16.41 17.94 -3.01
CA GLU A 118 -17.17 18.89 -3.83
C GLU A 118 -16.21 19.72 -4.71
N ARG A 119 -16.34 19.59 -6.03
CA ARG A 119 -15.54 20.26 -7.07
C ARG A 119 -14.03 19.95 -7.08
N GLN A 120 -13.56 19.00 -6.27
CA GLN A 120 -12.15 18.62 -6.27
C GLN A 120 -11.97 17.09 -6.14
N SER A 121 -11.22 16.52 -7.06
CA SER A 121 -10.76 15.14 -6.99
C SER A 121 -9.24 15.13 -6.77
N SER A 122 -8.77 14.59 -5.65
CA SER A 122 -7.36 14.59 -5.25
C SER A 122 -6.77 13.18 -5.34
N ILE A 123 -5.67 13.03 -6.06
CA ILE A 123 -4.89 11.80 -6.19
C ILE A 123 -3.60 12.01 -5.41
N LEU A 124 -3.49 11.33 -4.26
CA LEU A 124 -2.42 11.54 -3.29
C LEU A 124 -1.40 10.42 -3.42
N LEU A 125 -0.17 10.78 -3.80
CA LEU A 125 0.94 9.87 -4.08
C LEU A 125 2.01 10.00 -2.97
N PRO A 126 2.35 8.93 -2.25
CA PRO A 126 3.43 8.99 -1.26
C PRO A 126 4.81 9.17 -1.94
N ARG A 127 5.64 10.07 -1.41
CA ARG A 127 6.97 10.38 -1.99
C ARG A 127 7.90 9.17 -2.09
N ASN A 128 7.95 8.32 -1.07
CA ASN A 128 8.67 7.03 -1.07
C ASN A 128 8.14 5.96 -2.05
N ARG A 129 7.26 6.33 -3.00
CA ARG A 129 6.70 5.44 -4.03
C ARG A 129 6.94 5.94 -5.45
N LEU A 130 7.78 6.94 -5.65
CA LEU A 130 8.14 7.45 -6.98
C LEU A 130 8.53 6.34 -7.95
N SER A 131 9.38 5.40 -7.53
CA SER A 131 9.80 4.26 -8.37
C SER A 131 8.67 3.27 -8.74
N GLN A 132 7.55 3.24 -8.00
CA GLN A 132 6.36 2.48 -8.41
C GLN A 132 5.57 3.24 -9.48
N VAL A 133 5.50 4.57 -9.37
CA VAL A 133 4.85 5.44 -10.35
C VAL A 133 5.63 5.42 -11.66
N GLU A 134 6.96 5.54 -11.62
CA GLU A 134 7.82 5.46 -12.82
C GLU A 134 7.62 4.14 -13.57
N ARG A 135 7.63 3.01 -12.87
CA ARG A 135 7.35 1.71 -13.49
C ARG A 135 5.96 1.64 -14.11
N ALA A 136 4.94 2.17 -13.41
CA ALA A 136 3.59 2.23 -13.95
C ALA A 136 3.49 3.14 -15.20
N LEU A 137 4.31 4.19 -15.28
CA LEU A 137 4.41 5.03 -16.48
C LEU A 137 5.11 4.30 -17.63
N ASP A 138 6.18 3.55 -17.35
CA ASP A 138 6.93 2.78 -18.34
C ASP A 138 6.10 1.63 -18.93
N ASP A 139 5.27 0.98 -18.11
CA ASP A 139 4.39 -0.12 -18.51
C ASP A 139 3.06 0.34 -19.16
N SER A 140 2.86 1.65 -19.34
CA SER A 140 1.61 2.24 -19.84
C SER A 140 1.70 2.75 -21.28
N ASP A 141 0.57 2.77 -22.00
CA ASP A 141 0.46 3.31 -23.35
C ASP A 141 0.48 4.85 -23.35
N ASP A 142 1.11 5.50 -24.34
CA ASP A 142 1.24 6.96 -24.43
C ASP A 142 -0.09 7.74 -24.39
N HIS A 143 -1.23 7.09 -24.64
CA HIS A 143 -2.55 7.70 -24.59
C HIS A 143 -3.36 7.33 -23.35
N VAL A 144 -2.93 6.36 -22.54
CA VAL A 144 -3.67 5.89 -21.35
C VAL A 144 -2.73 5.63 -20.17
N LEU A 145 -3.02 6.23 -19.02
CA LEU A 145 -2.37 5.94 -17.75
C LEU A 145 -3.41 5.48 -16.73
N ALA A 146 -3.27 4.28 -16.19
CA ALA A 146 -4.19 3.74 -15.19
C ALA A 146 -3.44 3.34 -13.92
N LEU A 147 -3.95 3.74 -12.76
CA LEU A 147 -3.36 3.46 -11.46
C LEU A 147 -4.43 2.96 -10.48
N ALA A 148 -4.15 1.84 -9.80
CA ALA A 148 -4.98 1.32 -8.72
C ALA A 148 -4.61 1.94 -7.37
N ALA A 149 -5.64 2.36 -6.63
CA ALA A 149 -5.52 3.00 -5.33
C ALA A 149 -5.63 2.00 -4.18
N SER A 150 -5.04 2.39 -3.05
CA SER A 150 -5.19 1.73 -1.76
C SER A 150 -6.47 2.21 -1.05
N PHE A 151 -6.92 1.44 -0.06
CA PHE A 151 -8.02 1.86 0.80
C PHE A 151 -7.61 3.09 1.63
N SER A 152 -8.42 4.16 1.55
CA SER A 152 -8.23 5.38 2.32
C SER A 152 -8.88 5.29 3.69
N THR A 153 -8.09 5.32 4.77
CA THR A 153 -8.58 5.43 6.15
C THR A 153 -8.94 6.86 6.57
N THR A 154 -8.71 7.85 5.71
CA THR A 154 -9.10 9.25 5.95
C THR A 154 -10.40 9.62 5.26
N ALA A 155 -10.85 8.81 4.29
CA ALA A 155 -12.15 8.95 3.65
C ALA A 155 -13.28 8.44 4.56
N ASP A 156 -14.41 9.14 4.54
CA ASP A 156 -15.62 8.76 5.28
C ASP A 156 -16.54 7.82 4.49
N SER A 157 -16.26 7.66 3.19
CA SER A 157 -17.01 6.80 2.28
C SER A 157 -16.15 6.30 1.13
N HIS A 158 -16.58 5.25 0.44
CA HIS A 158 -15.94 4.72 -0.77
C HIS A 158 -16.97 4.36 -1.83
N LEU A 159 -16.58 4.54 -3.09
CA LEU A 159 -17.30 3.99 -4.24
C LEU A 159 -17.22 2.46 -4.23
N VAL A 160 -18.31 1.82 -4.65
CA VAL A 160 -18.45 0.37 -4.75
C VAL A 160 -19.00 0.01 -6.11
N CYS A 161 -18.30 -0.88 -6.82
CA CYS A 161 -18.78 -1.44 -8.06
C CYS A 161 -19.70 -2.63 -7.77
N VAL A 162 -20.97 -2.56 -8.17
CA VAL A 162 -21.94 -3.64 -7.97
C VAL A 162 -22.27 -4.26 -9.32
N GLN A 163 -22.20 -5.59 -9.40
CA GLN A 163 -22.65 -6.33 -10.57
C GLN A 163 -24.17 -6.49 -10.50
N GLY A 164 -24.87 -6.03 -11.53
CA GLY A 164 -26.32 -6.19 -11.65
C GLY A 164 -26.71 -7.66 -11.83
N GLU A 165 -27.91 -8.02 -11.36
CA GLU A 165 -28.49 -9.34 -11.62
C GLU A 165 -28.94 -9.42 -13.09
N SER A 166 -28.74 -10.58 -13.71
CA SER A 166 -29.11 -10.83 -15.10
C SER A 166 -30.63 -10.77 -15.27
N GLY A 167 -31.15 -9.62 -15.68
CA GLY A 167 -32.50 -9.49 -16.20
C GLY A 167 -32.55 -10.08 -17.60
N ASP A 168 -33.01 -11.33 -17.70
CA ASP A 168 -33.33 -12.07 -18.92
C ASP A 168 -32.15 -12.76 -19.64
N ALA A 169 -32.23 -14.10 -19.73
CA ALA A 169 -31.23 -14.99 -20.34
C ALA A 169 -31.04 -14.77 -21.86
N SER A 170 -31.84 -13.89 -22.45
CA SER A 170 -31.84 -13.56 -23.88
C SER A 170 -30.91 -12.39 -24.25
N THR A 171 -30.52 -11.53 -23.29
CA THR A 171 -29.64 -10.35 -23.54
C THR A 171 -28.30 -10.37 -22.83
N GLY A 172 -28.10 -11.25 -21.83
CA GLY A 172 -26.78 -11.76 -21.41
C GLY A 172 -25.72 -10.75 -20.93
N SER A 173 -26.03 -9.46 -20.77
CA SER A 173 -25.04 -8.46 -20.39
C SER A 173 -25.02 -8.24 -18.88
N ASN A 174 -24.08 -8.91 -18.22
CA ASN A 174 -23.68 -8.61 -16.84
C ASN A 174 -23.11 -7.19 -16.77
N HIS A 175 -23.97 -6.21 -16.49
CA HIS A 175 -23.61 -4.81 -16.31
C HIS A 175 -23.16 -4.50 -14.88
N TYR A 176 -22.35 -3.45 -14.75
CA TYR A 176 -21.86 -2.96 -13.47
C TYR A 176 -22.34 -1.53 -13.26
N HIS A 177 -22.70 -1.20 -12.03
CA HIS A 177 -23.11 0.14 -11.64
C HIS A 177 -22.39 0.59 -10.37
N THR A 178 -22.35 1.91 -10.20
CA THR A 178 -21.72 2.56 -9.05
C THR A 178 -22.70 2.64 -7.88
N GLN A 179 -22.23 2.26 -6.70
CA GLN A 179 -22.81 2.60 -5.41
C GLN A 179 -21.74 3.24 -4.53
N ALA A 180 -22.12 3.63 -3.31
CA ALA A 180 -21.16 4.08 -2.30
C ALA A 180 -21.57 3.61 -0.90
N ILE A 181 -20.58 3.21 -0.11
CA ILE A 181 -20.72 2.87 1.30
C ILE A 181 -20.01 3.91 2.16
N ASN A 182 -20.48 4.13 3.37
CA ASN A 182 -19.91 5.13 4.27
C ASN A 182 -19.82 4.61 5.70
N ILE A 183 -18.98 5.27 6.49
CA ILE A 183 -18.90 5.06 7.94
C ILE A 183 -20.27 5.39 8.53
N GLN A 184 -20.82 4.46 9.32
CA GLN A 184 -22.12 4.64 9.95
C GLN A 184 -22.14 5.94 10.77
N ASN A 185 -23.22 6.71 10.62
CA ASN A 185 -23.43 8.00 11.30
C ASN A 185 -22.42 9.11 10.94
N LYS A 186 -21.71 9.01 9.80
CA LYS A 186 -20.92 10.13 9.26
C LYS A 186 -21.50 10.61 7.93
N PRO A 187 -21.74 11.93 7.75
CA PRO A 187 -22.10 12.48 6.46
C PRO A 187 -20.93 12.30 5.48
N ARG A 188 -21.25 12.19 4.19
CA ARG A 188 -20.24 12.03 3.13
C ARG A 188 -19.58 13.36 2.85
N LYS A 189 -18.28 13.46 3.10
CA LYS A 189 -17.47 14.64 2.76
C LYS A 189 -16.37 14.27 1.78
N VAL A 190 -15.67 13.17 2.06
CA VAL A 190 -14.58 12.64 1.25
C VAL A 190 -14.92 11.22 0.85
N THR A 191 -15.16 11.02 -0.46
CA THR A 191 -15.43 9.69 -1.03
C THR A 191 -14.17 9.13 -1.66
N GLY A 192 -13.73 7.96 -1.22
CA GLY A 192 -12.60 7.25 -1.80
C GLY A 192 -12.94 6.51 -3.09
N ALA A 193 -12.05 6.53 -4.07
CA ALA A 193 -12.14 5.72 -5.29
C ALA A 193 -11.05 4.64 -5.35
N SER A 194 -11.30 3.57 -6.10
CA SER A 194 -10.45 2.37 -6.16
C SER A 194 -9.38 2.43 -7.24
N PHE A 195 -9.59 3.22 -8.29
CA PHE A 195 -8.60 3.43 -9.37
C PHE A 195 -8.81 4.78 -10.05
N VAL A 196 -7.80 5.23 -10.79
CA VAL A 196 -7.89 6.37 -11.72
C VAL A 196 -7.40 5.95 -13.11
N VAL A 197 -8.06 6.46 -14.16
CA VAL A 197 -7.61 6.36 -15.55
C VAL A 197 -7.53 7.75 -16.14
N PHE A 198 -6.34 8.14 -16.60
CA PHE A 198 -6.13 9.30 -17.46
C PHE A 198 -6.14 8.86 -18.92
N ASN A 199 -7.00 9.48 -19.71
CA ASN A 199 -7.18 9.15 -21.12
C ASN A 199 -6.94 10.39 -21.99
N GLY A 200 -5.90 10.35 -22.83
CA GLY A 200 -5.49 11.41 -23.75
C GLY A 200 -6.38 11.59 -24.97
N ALA A 201 -7.57 10.96 -25.03
CA ALA A 201 -8.46 10.98 -26.18
C ALA A 201 -9.53 12.10 -26.16
N LEU A 202 -9.33 13.18 -25.38
CA LEU A 202 -10.28 14.30 -25.41
C LEU A 202 -10.23 14.98 -26.78
N LYS A 203 -11.39 15.06 -27.45
CA LYS A 203 -11.50 15.74 -28.75
C LYS A 203 -11.36 17.25 -28.57
N ALA A 204 -10.46 17.90 -29.31
CA ALA A 204 -10.30 19.36 -29.28
C ALA A 204 -11.60 20.12 -29.63
N SER A 205 -12.50 19.50 -30.40
CA SER A 205 -13.82 20.05 -30.72
C SER A 205 -14.79 20.12 -29.52
N SER A 206 -14.48 19.46 -28.40
CA SER A 206 -15.33 19.44 -27.21
C SER A 206 -15.37 20.78 -26.46
N LYS A 207 -14.45 21.70 -26.75
CA LYS A 207 -14.28 22.98 -26.03
C LYS A 207 -14.11 22.81 -24.51
N LEU A 208 -13.66 21.64 -24.05
CA LEU A 208 -13.34 21.35 -22.66
C LEU A 208 -11.82 21.31 -22.48
N THR A 209 -11.34 21.75 -21.32
CA THR A 209 -9.93 21.57 -20.91
C THR A 209 -9.68 20.13 -20.48
N ALA A 210 -10.61 19.56 -19.73
CA ALA A 210 -10.63 18.17 -19.30
C ALA A 210 -12.05 17.77 -18.89
N LYS A 211 -12.32 16.46 -18.83
CA LYS A 211 -13.57 15.89 -18.33
C LYS A 211 -13.29 14.83 -17.28
N SER A 212 -13.78 15.06 -16.07
CA SER A 212 -13.79 14.10 -14.96
C SER A 212 -15.13 13.35 -14.94
N SER A 213 -15.11 12.04 -14.66
CA SER A 213 -16.31 11.22 -14.51
C SER A 213 -16.06 9.97 -13.68
N ILE A 214 -17.09 9.49 -12.99
CA ILE A 214 -17.03 8.22 -12.25
C ILE A 214 -17.36 7.07 -13.19
N VAL A 215 -16.53 6.02 -13.17
CA VAL A 215 -16.74 4.77 -13.90
C VAL A 215 -16.60 3.62 -12.92
N GLU A 216 -17.71 2.91 -12.65
CA GLU A 216 -17.77 1.85 -11.64
C GLU A 216 -17.34 2.34 -10.25
N ASP A 217 -16.19 1.94 -9.73
CA ASP A 217 -15.63 2.40 -8.45
C ASP A 217 -14.36 3.24 -8.61
N GLY A 218 -14.11 3.77 -9.81
CA GLY A 218 -12.94 4.59 -10.13
C GLY A 218 -13.26 5.92 -10.80
N LEU A 219 -12.19 6.70 -10.99
CA LEU A 219 -12.20 8.02 -11.61
C LEU A 219 -11.63 7.95 -13.03
N MET A 220 -12.38 8.45 -14.02
CA MET A 220 -11.93 8.61 -15.39
C MET A 220 -11.71 10.09 -15.69
N VAL A 221 -10.50 10.45 -16.08
CA VAL A 221 -10.08 11.83 -16.38
C VAL A 221 -9.65 11.89 -17.85
N GLN A 222 -10.49 12.46 -18.69
CA GLN A 222 -10.20 12.64 -20.11
C GLN A 222 -9.53 14.01 -20.33
N VAL A 223 -8.35 14.00 -20.93
CA VAL A 223 -7.52 15.19 -21.17
C VAL A 223 -7.03 15.22 -22.62
N LEU A 224 -6.51 16.37 -23.03
CA LEU A 224 -5.81 16.49 -24.31
C LEU A 224 -4.49 15.68 -24.27
N PRO A 225 -4.00 15.18 -25.42
CA PRO A 225 -2.73 14.45 -25.49
C PRO A 225 -1.55 15.20 -24.84
N ASP A 226 -1.42 16.50 -25.11
CA ASP A 226 -0.33 17.33 -24.56
C ASP A 226 -0.42 17.45 -23.04
N THR A 227 -1.64 17.54 -22.48
CA THR A 227 -1.85 17.57 -21.02
C THR A 227 -1.44 16.25 -20.39
N LEU A 228 -1.72 15.11 -21.04
CA LEU A 228 -1.28 13.80 -20.55
C LEU A 228 0.24 13.68 -20.61
N ALA A 229 0.88 14.14 -21.69
CA ALA A 229 2.34 14.16 -21.79
C ALA A 229 2.98 14.99 -20.66
N ASN A 230 2.45 16.19 -20.39
CA ASN A 230 2.90 17.04 -19.29
C ASN A 230 2.69 16.38 -17.92
N LEU A 231 1.54 15.74 -17.69
CA LEU A 231 1.27 14.98 -16.47
C LEU A 231 2.32 13.87 -16.28
N ARG A 232 2.66 13.12 -17.33
CA ARG A 232 3.68 12.07 -17.27
C ARG A 232 5.04 12.64 -16.87
N THR A 233 5.45 13.78 -17.45
CA THR A 233 6.71 14.44 -17.10
C THR A 233 6.72 14.89 -15.64
N SER A 234 5.67 15.55 -15.15
CA SER A 234 5.59 15.98 -13.74
C SER A 234 5.61 14.79 -12.77
N LEU A 235 4.93 13.69 -13.11
CA LEU A 235 4.96 12.47 -12.30
C LEU A 235 6.37 11.86 -12.22
N ARG A 236 7.13 11.82 -13.31
CA ARG A 236 8.54 11.34 -13.29
C ARG A 236 9.44 12.22 -12.44
N ASN A 237 9.16 13.52 -12.41
CA ASN A 237 9.94 14.48 -11.61
C ASN A 237 9.55 14.51 -10.12
N GLY A 238 8.50 13.79 -9.71
CA GLY A 238 7.98 13.89 -8.34
C GLY A 238 7.31 15.23 -8.03
N GLU A 239 6.75 15.88 -9.06
CA GLU A 239 6.10 17.18 -8.98
C GLU A 239 4.58 17.06 -8.96
N ASP A 240 3.94 17.99 -8.23
CA ASP A 240 2.48 18.10 -8.19
C ASP A 240 1.94 18.56 -9.55
N PHE A 241 0.71 18.16 -9.88
CA PHE A 241 0.06 18.50 -11.15
C PHE A 241 -1.41 18.82 -10.95
N VAL A 242 -1.93 19.80 -11.70
CA VAL A 242 -3.32 20.27 -11.58
C VAL A 242 -3.99 20.25 -12.95
N ILE A 243 -5.16 19.62 -13.02
CA ILE A 243 -5.98 19.52 -14.24
C ILE A 243 -7.30 20.25 -13.98
N PRO A 244 -7.49 21.47 -14.50
CA PRO A 244 -8.78 22.14 -14.47
C PRO A 244 -9.74 21.43 -15.42
N CYS A 245 -10.91 21.02 -14.92
CA CYS A 245 -11.97 20.40 -15.69
C CYS A 245 -13.10 21.40 -15.94
N GLY A 246 -13.66 21.38 -17.15
CA GLY A 246 -14.72 22.31 -17.56
C GLY A 246 -14.46 23.00 -18.91
N PRO A 247 -15.31 23.96 -19.29
CA PRO A 247 -15.19 24.69 -20.54
C PRO A 247 -13.88 25.49 -20.62
N VAL A 248 -13.28 25.54 -21.81
CA VAL A 248 -12.20 26.47 -22.11
C VAL A 248 -12.78 27.88 -22.03
N THR A 249 -12.50 28.63 -20.97
CA THR A 249 -12.87 30.04 -20.90
C THR A 249 -12.01 30.82 -21.90
N PRO A 250 -12.59 31.42 -22.95
CA PRO A 250 -11.83 32.29 -23.82
C PRO A 250 -11.43 33.53 -23.03
N VAL A 251 -10.12 33.78 -22.92
CA VAL A 251 -9.60 35.07 -22.49
C VAL A 251 -9.98 36.07 -23.58
N THR A 252 -11.16 36.66 -23.47
CA THR A 252 -11.53 37.77 -24.35
C THR A 252 -10.70 38.95 -23.87
N PRO A 253 -9.80 39.53 -24.69
CA PRO A 253 -9.17 40.79 -24.32
C PRO A 253 -10.27 41.83 -24.31
N THR A 254 -10.82 42.12 -23.14
CA THR A 254 -11.67 43.29 -22.95
C THR A 254 -10.80 44.50 -23.25
N VAL A 255 -10.93 45.03 -24.46
CA VAL A 255 -10.54 46.39 -24.80
C VAL A 255 -11.31 47.28 -23.82
N GLN A 256 -10.61 47.80 -22.82
CA GLN A 256 -11.14 48.82 -21.91
C GLN A 256 -11.49 50.04 -22.76
N GLN A 257 -12.77 50.29 -22.97
CA GLN A 257 -13.24 51.65 -23.23
C GLN A 257 -13.21 52.41 -21.90
N PRO A 258 -12.72 53.66 -21.88
CA PRO A 258 -12.63 54.44 -20.65
C PRO A 258 -14.03 54.86 -20.24
N SER A 259 -14.46 54.45 -19.04
CA SER A 259 -15.58 55.08 -18.35
C SER A 259 -15.02 55.78 -17.12
N ASN A 260 -15.35 57.06 -17.00
CA ASN A 260 -14.79 58.02 -16.05
C ASN A 260 -15.19 57.71 -14.60
N GLU A 261 -14.18 57.84 -13.74
CA GLU A 261 -14.16 58.40 -12.38
C GLU A 261 -15.16 57.90 -11.33
N GLY A 262 -14.63 57.25 -10.29
CA GLY A 262 -15.27 57.11 -8.98
C GLY A 262 -14.71 55.98 -8.12
N ASP A 263 -13.65 56.28 -7.37
CA ASP A 263 -13.17 55.55 -6.17
C ASP A 263 -12.40 54.21 -6.36
N GLY A 264 -11.09 54.32 -6.61
CA GLY A 264 -10.13 54.05 -5.53
C GLY A 264 -9.88 52.62 -5.04
N THR A 265 -10.14 51.54 -5.78
CA THR A 265 -9.34 50.29 -5.69
C THR A 265 -9.70 49.31 -6.82
N PRO A 266 -8.77 48.95 -7.74
CA PRO A 266 -9.04 47.91 -8.72
C PRO A 266 -9.07 46.55 -8.01
N ALA A 267 -10.26 45.97 -7.85
CA ALA A 267 -10.40 44.56 -7.53
C ALA A 267 -9.70 43.75 -8.64
N ALA A 268 -8.74 42.91 -8.23
CA ALA A 268 -8.04 42.02 -9.14
C ALA A 268 -9.07 41.21 -9.97
N PRO A 269 -8.85 40.99 -11.27
CA PRO A 269 -9.76 40.19 -12.07
C PRO A 269 -9.84 38.79 -11.44
N SER A 270 -11.01 38.44 -10.90
CA SER A 270 -11.29 37.11 -10.39
C SER A 270 -11.14 36.14 -11.54
N GLN A 271 -10.08 35.33 -11.53
CA GLN A 271 -9.86 34.29 -12.53
C GLN A 271 -11.08 33.36 -12.57
N PRO A 272 -11.52 32.91 -13.76
CA PRO A 272 -12.61 31.95 -13.87
C PRO A 272 -12.22 30.68 -13.11
N VAL A 273 -13.00 30.35 -12.07
CA VAL A 273 -12.80 29.15 -11.25
C VAL A 273 -13.28 27.95 -12.08
N PRO A 274 -12.45 26.91 -12.26
CA PRO A 274 -12.88 25.68 -12.94
C PRO A 274 -14.12 25.07 -12.27
N ASP A 275 -14.97 24.39 -13.05
CA ASP A 275 -16.15 23.70 -12.52
C ASP A 275 -15.76 22.57 -11.56
N GLU A 276 -14.69 21.86 -11.90
CA GLU A 276 -14.05 20.83 -11.08
C GLU A 276 -12.54 20.85 -11.31
N VAL A 277 -11.75 20.46 -10.32
CA VAL A 277 -10.30 20.34 -10.46
C VAL A 277 -9.86 18.94 -10.06
N VAL A 278 -9.03 18.31 -10.90
CA VAL A 278 -8.31 17.09 -10.52
C VAL A 278 -6.90 17.48 -10.12
N VAL A 279 -6.50 17.13 -8.90
CA VAL A 279 -5.23 17.52 -8.30
C VAL A 279 -4.41 16.26 -8.02
N ILE A 280 -3.20 16.18 -8.55
CA ILE A 280 -2.23 15.14 -8.26
C ILE A 280 -1.19 15.73 -7.32
N LYS A 281 -1.03 15.15 -6.13
CA LYS A 281 -0.12 15.67 -5.09
C LYS A 281 0.81 14.60 -4.56
N TRP A 282 2.07 14.96 -4.42
CA TRP A 282 3.06 14.19 -3.68
C TRP A 282 2.98 14.52 -2.19
N VAL A 283 2.49 13.56 -1.42
CA VAL A 283 2.26 13.66 0.03
C VAL A 283 3.38 12.97 0.81
N ASP A 284 3.32 13.09 2.13
CA ASP A 284 4.23 12.40 3.05
C ASP A 284 4.32 10.90 2.75
N ASP A 285 5.45 10.32 3.13
CA ASP A 285 5.73 8.90 2.91
C ASP A 285 4.65 7.99 3.50
N ASP A 286 4.33 6.93 2.75
CA ASP A 286 3.45 5.87 3.23
C ASP A 286 4.19 5.15 4.35
N LYS A 287 3.69 5.29 5.58
CA LYS A 287 4.17 4.60 6.79
C LYS A 287 3.18 3.56 7.30
N ASN A 288 2.18 3.18 6.51
CA ASN A 288 1.13 2.25 6.92
C ASN A 288 1.58 0.77 6.82
N PHE A 289 2.70 0.46 7.46
CA PHE A 289 3.25 -0.89 7.54
C PHE A 289 3.92 -1.12 8.89
N ASN A 290 4.08 -2.39 9.25
CA ASN A 290 4.60 -2.79 10.56
C ASN A 290 3.83 -2.16 11.75
N ILE A 291 2.56 -1.84 11.53
CA ILE A 291 1.70 -1.20 12.54
C ILE A 291 1.52 -2.10 13.76
N GLY A 292 1.77 -1.54 14.94
CA GLY A 292 1.71 -2.20 16.24
C GLY A 292 2.88 -3.12 16.55
N VAL A 293 3.83 -3.30 15.62
CA VAL A 293 5.02 -4.13 15.86
C VAL A 293 5.95 -3.37 16.80
N LYS A 294 6.47 -4.07 17.80
CA LYS A 294 7.40 -3.51 18.78
C LYS A 294 8.71 -4.28 18.77
N SER A 295 9.80 -3.58 19.03
CA SER A 295 11.10 -4.20 19.21
C SER A 295 11.08 -5.18 20.38
N PRO A 296 11.54 -6.43 20.21
CA PRO A 296 11.73 -7.37 21.30
C PRO A 296 12.83 -6.94 22.30
N ILE A 297 13.64 -5.92 21.98
CA ILE A 297 14.73 -5.46 22.84
C ILE A 297 14.20 -4.54 23.95
N ASP A 298 13.49 -3.49 23.57
CA ASP A 298 13.14 -2.36 24.42
C ASP A 298 11.68 -1.89 24.28
N GLY A 299 10.90 -2.55 23.41
CA GLY A 299 9.52 -2.18 23.15
C GLY A 299 9.34 -0.94 22.27
N MET A 300 10.41 -0.45 21.63
CA MET A 300 10.35 0.65 20.64
C MET A 300 9.33 0.33 19.55
N ALA A 301 8.48 1.30 19.20
CA ALA A 301 7.52 1.15 18.11
C ALA A 301 8.25 1.05 16.75
N LEU A 302 7.93 0.01 15.98
CA LEU A 302 8.47 -0.23 14.63
C LEU A 302 7.46 0.16 13.54
N ASP A 303 6.39 0.88 13.91
CA ASP A 303 5.38 1.44 13.00
C ASP A 303 6.04 2.33 11.93
N GLY A 304 5.82 1.99 10.66
CA GLY A 304 6.38 2.74 9.54
C GLY A 304 7.89 2.55 9.31
N ILE A 305 8.57 1.69 10.08
CA ILE A 305 10.00 1.37 9.86
C ILE A 305 10.13 0.28 8.79
N PRO A 306 10.83 0.53 7.67
CA PRO A 306 10.94 -0.45 6.59
C PRO A 306 11.61 -1.74 7.06
N SER A 307 11.15 -2.88 6.54
CA SER A 307 11.74 -4.18 6.86
C SER A 307 11.91 -5.06 5.62
N ILE A 308 12.94 -5.91 5.66
CA ILE A 308 13.23 -6.92 4.65
C ILE A 308 13.00 -8.29 5.27
N ARG A 309 12.10 -9.07 4.69
CA ARG A 309 11.79 -10.43 5.14
C ARG A 309 12.64 -11.47 4.42
N VAL A 310 13.25 -12.35 5.19
CA VAL A 310 14.14 -13.40 4.73
C VAL A 310 13.33 -14.69 4.53
N HIS A 311 13.10 -15.05 3.27
CA HIS A 311 12.24 -16.20 2.94
C HIS A 311 13.00 -17.54 2.96
N ASN A 312 14.30 -17.53 2.65
CA ASN A 312 15.17 -18.71 2.63
C ASN A 312 16.34 -18.55 3.62
N GLY A 313 16.04 -18.17 4.86
CA GLY A 313 17.08 -17.99 5.88
C GLY A 313 17.75 -19.32 6.25
N THR A 314 19.07 -19.31 6.44
CA THR A 314 19.82 -20.49 6.89
C THR A 314 19.36 -20.91 8.29
N ASN A 315 19.01 -22.19 8.44
CA ASN A 315 18.68 -22.79 9.74
C ASN A 315 19.96 -23.26 10.42
N TYR A 316 20.16 -22.82 11.66
CA TYR A 316 21.23 -23.32 12.50
C TYR A 316 20.62 -24.33 13.47
N MET A 317 20.77 -25.61 13.13
CA MET A 317 20.12 -26.73 13.80
C MET A 317 20.95 -27.17 15.00
N GLY A 318 20.34 -27.25 16.18
CA GLY A 318 20.82 -28.04 17.31
C GLY A 318 20.14 -29.42 17.34
N ASP A 319 20.10 -30.05 18.51
CA ASP A 319 19.59 -31.42 18.64
C ASP A 319 18.06 -31.50 18.53
N THR A 320 17.33 -30.55 19.12
CA THR A 320 15.84 -30.54 19.13
C THR A 320 15.22 -29.22 18.67
N LYS A 321 16.06 -28.21 18.42
CA LYS A 321 15.68 -26.82 18.14
C LYS A 321 16.55 -26.25 17.04
N PHE A 322 16.06 -25.22 16.37
CA PHE A 322 16.87 -24.44 15.44
C PHE A 322 16.56 -22.96 15.54
N ILE A 323 17.56 -22.12 15.25
CA ILE A 323 17.41 -20.67 15.13
C ILE A 323 17.43 -20.27 13.65
N ARG A 324 16.55 -19.33 13.28
CA ARG A 324 16.45 -18.76 11.93
C ARG A 324 16.36 -17.25 12.01
N TRP A 325 17.17 -16.55 11.22
CA TRP A 325 16.96 -15.14 10.90
C TRP A 325 15.80 -14.97 9.93
N THR A 326 14.80 -14.15 10.28
CA THR A 326 13.54 -14.04 9.53
C THR A 326 13.28 -12.65 8.96
N GLU A 327 13.79 -11.60 9.60
CA GLU A 327 13.48 -10.22 9.21
C GLU A 327 14.57 -9.27 9.68
N VAL A 328 14.78 -8.18 8.96
CA VAL A 328 15.62 -7.05 9.39
C VAL A 328 14.86 -5.73 9.20
N PHE A 329 14.90 -4.87 10.21
CA PHE A 329 14.32 -3.54 10.20
C PHE A 329 15.41 -2.49 9.97
N LEU A 330 15.11 -1.53 9.09
CA LEU A 330 15.96 -0.40 8.74
C LEU A 330 15.60 0.79 9.65
N VAL A 331 16.03 0.74 10.90
CA VAL A 331 15.67 1.74 11.93
C VAL A 331 16.22 3.12 11.57
N GLN A 332 17.45 3.16 11.09
CA GLN A 332 18.07 4.37 10.56
C GLN A 332 18.94 3.98 9.37
N CYS A 333 18.65 4.52 8.19
CA CYS A 333 19.49 4.40 7.02
C CYS A 333 19.64 5.81 6.45
N ALA A 334 20.86 6.34 6.41
CA ALA A 334 21.10 7.60 5.74
C ALA A 334 20.84 7.39 4.24
N GLU A 335 19.70 7.89 3.74
CA GLU A 335 19.48 8.01 2.31
C GLU A 335 20.28 9.21 1.81
N ALA A 336 21.15 9.00 0.82
CA ALA A 336 21.78 10.11 0.12
C ALA A 336 20.66 10.96 -0.54
N PRO A 337 20.67 12.30 -0.40
CA PRO A 337 19.72 13.15 -1.09
C PRO A 337 19.97 13.06 -2.60
N GLY A 338 19.12 12.30 -3.31
CA GLY A 338 19.20 12.13 -4.76
C GLY A 338 19.62 10.74 -5.23
N GLY A 339 18.78 9.74 -5.01
CA GLY A 339 18.40 8.68 -5.98
C GLY A 339 19.41 8.10 -6.98
N ARG A 340 20.72 8.00 -6.67
CA ARG A 340 21.70 7.33 -7.54
C ARG A 340 22.74 6.53 -6.73
N ASN A 341 22.51 5.22 -6.67
CA ASN A 341 23.51 4.15 -6.78
C ASN A 341 24.83 4.25 -5.96
N GLU A 342 24.76 4.59 -4.69
CA GLU A 342 25.65 3.97 -3.70
C GLU A 342 24.78 3.22 -2.69
N THR A 343 24.15 2.14 -3.15
CA THR A 343 23.47 1.23 -2.23
C THR A 343 24.54 0.60 -1.36
N MET A 344 24.69 1.07 -0.12
CA MET A 344 25.30 0.24 0.92
C MET A 344 24.63 -1.13 0.84
N ASP A 345 25.43 -2.19 0.80
CA ASP A 345 24.89 -3.55 0.68
C ASP A 345 24.36 -4.01 2.04
N VAL A 346 23.24 -3.40 2.44
CA VAL A 346 22.50 -3.69 3.67
C VAL A 346 22.20 -5.18 3.77
N SER A 347 21.96 -5.85 2.64
CA SER A 347 21.75 -7.30 2.58
C SER A 347 23.00 -8.05 3.04
N ARG A 348 24.18 -7.77 2.47
CA ARG A 348 25.44 -8.41 2.88
C ARG A 348 25.82 -8.10 4.33
N ILE A 349 25.63 -6.87 4.78
CA ILE A 349 25.90 -6.48 6.18
C ILE A 349 24.97 -7.25 7.11
N SER A 350 23.67 -7.28 6.81
CA SER A 350 22.68 -8.00 7.59
C SER A 350 22.95 -9.51 7.62
N GLU A 351 23.34 -10.11 6.50
CA GLU A 351 23.73 -11.52 6.42
C GLU A 351 24.94 -11.83 7.30
N SER A 352 25.97 -10.97 7.28
CA SER A 352 27.17 -11.16 8.10
C SER A 352 26.87 -11.09 9.60
N ILE A 353 26.06 -10.10 10.00
CA ILE A 353 25.59 -9.97 11.39
C ILE A 353 24.73 -11.18 11.76
N ALA A 354 23.76 -11.57 10.92
CA ALA A 354 22.88 -12.71 11.17
C ALA A 354 23.66 -14.01 11.36
N HIS A 355 24.64 -14.26 10.50
CA HIS A 355 25.51 -15.43 10.59
C HIS A 355 26.26 -15.47 11.93
N ALA A 356 26.84 -14.36 12.37
CA ALA A 356 27.54 -14.26 13.64
C ALA A 356 26.62 -14.46 14.86
N VAL A 357 25.41 -13.88 14.84
CA VAL A 357 24.39 -14.09 15.89
C VAL A 357 24.03 -15.56 15.99
N CYS A 358 23.71 -16.20 14.87
CA CYS A 358 23.31 -17.60 14.85
C CYS A 358 24.42 -18.52 15.37
N LEU A 359 25.69 -18.29 14.99
CA LEU A 359 26.82 -19.03 15.52
C LEU A 359 27.01 -18.84 17.04
N ALA A 360 26.86 -17.61 17.52
CA ALA A 360 27.00 -17.28 18.94
C ALA A 360 25.92 -17.94 19.80
N LEU A 361 24.68 -18.00 19.31
CA LEU A 361 23.53 -18.52 20.05
C LEU A 361 23.30 -20.03 19.86
N HIS A 362 23.90 -20.64 18.84
CA HIS A 362 23.76 -22.07 18.53
C HIS A 362 24.07 -23.02 19.71
N PRO A 363 25.11 -22.79 20.55
CA PRO A 363 25.37 -23.64 21.72
C PRO A 363 24.30 -23.54 22.82
N TYR A 364 23.40 -22.56 22.75
CA TYR A 364 22.46 -22.22 23.81
C TYR A 364 20.99 -22.47 23.44
N LEU A 365 20.70 -23.11 22.30
CA LEU A 365 19.33 -23.21 21.76
C LEU A 365 18.34 -23.86 22.75
N ASP A 366 18.71 -24.96 23.41
CA ASP A 366 17.84 -25.61 24.39
C ASP A 366 17.65 -24.75 25.66
N LEU A 367 18.69 -24.00 26.06
CA LEU A 367 18.61 -23.10 27.19
C LEU A 367 17.71 -21.89 26.89
N LEU A 368 17.83 -21.32 25.69
CA LEU A 368 16.96 -20.24 25.23
C LEU A 368 15.50 -20.69 25.18
N TRP A 369 15.25 -21.90 24.65
CA TRP A 369 13.90 -22.47 24.58
C TRP A 369 13.28 -22.70 25.95
N SER A 370 14.03 -23.30 26.89
CA SER A 370 13.54 -23.57 28.25
C SER A 370 13.18 -22.31 29.04
N HIS A 371 13.78 -21.16 28.69
CA HIS A 371 13.47 -19.85 29.26
C HIS A 371 12.44 -19.04 28.44
N ALA A 372 11.79 -19.66 27.45
CA ALA A 372 10.81 -19.03 26.55
C ALA A 372 11.37 -17.82 25.76
N LEU A 373 12.68 -17.81 25.49
CA LEU A 373 13.34 -16.77 24.69
C LEU A 373 13.27 -17.15 23.20
N THR A 374 12.07 -17.07 22.63
CA THR A 374 11.78 -17.60 21.28
C THR A 374 11.88 -16.58 20.16
N LEU A 375 11.72 -15.29 20.46
CA LEU A 375 11.89 -14.19 19.51
C LEU A 375 13.00 -13.26 20.00
N ILE A 376 14.20 -13.46 19.47
CA ILE A 376 15.38 -12.70 19.83
C ILE A 376 15.60 -11.61 18.79
N ALA A 377 15.91 -10.40 19.25
CA ALA A 377 16.28 -9.29 18.40
C ALA A 377 17.70 -8.83 18.69
N VAL A 378 18.42 -8.46 17.64
CA VAL A 378 19.76 -7.85 17.73
C VAL A 378 19.74 -6.55 16.93
N ARG A 379 19.93 -5.42 17.61
CA ARG A 379 20.02 -4.09 16.99
C ARG A 379 21.49 -3.69 16.91
N ALA A 380 22.02 -3.61 15.70
CA ALA A 380 23.37 -3.17 15.43
C ALA A 380 23.38 -1.70 14.99
N THR A 381 24.28 -0.91 15.56
CA THR A 381 24.54 0.48 15.16
C THR A 381 25.93 0.55 14.55
N LEU A 382 26.00 1.03 13.31
CA LEU A 382 27.24 1.21 12.55
C LEU A 382 27.32 2.69 12.14
N GLY A 383 28.25 3.42 12.74
CA GLY A 383 28.49 4.83 12.44
C GLY A 383 29.95 5.21 12.69
N PRO A 384 30.37 6.41 12.27
CA PRO A 384 31.74 6.89 12.49
C PRO A 384 32.07 7.07 13.98
N ASP A 385 31.10 7.52 14.78
CA ASP A 385 31.30 7.87 16.20
C ASP A 385 30.61 6.88 17.18
N SER A 386 29.79 5.97 16.66
CA SER A 386 29.00 5.04 17.46
C SER A 386 28.95 3.68 16.79
N GLU A 387 29.65 2.71 17.37
CA GLU A 387 29.61 1.30 16.97
C GLU A 387 29.20 0.45 18.17
N GLY A 388 28.23 -0.43 17.97
CA GLY A 388 27.80 -1.34 19.03
C GLY A 388 26.57 -2.13 18.65
N TYR A 389 26.16 -3.02 19.55
CA TYR A 389 24.93 -3.76 19.39
C TYR A 389 24.19 -3.89 20.71
N GLU A 390 22.88 -4.06 20.61
CA GLU A 390 22.02 -4.47 21.71
C GLU A 390 21.30 -5.76 21.33
N ALA A 391 21.06 -6.63 22.31
CA ALA A 391 20.30 -7.85 22.09
C ALA A 391 19.24 -8.02 23.18
N GLY A 392 18.05 -8.49 22.80
CA GLY A 392 16.95 -8.66 23.74
C GLY A 392 15.83 -9.55 23.23
N CYS A 393 14.93 -9.88 24.14
CA CYS A 393 13.74 -10.68 23.91
C CYS A 393 12.64 -10.24 24.87
N GLY A 394 11.39 -10.15 24.40
CA GLY A 394 10.23 -9.83 25.25
C GLY A 394 10.26 -8.44 25.91
N GLY A 395 11.01 -7.48 25.37
CA GLY A 395 11.17 -6.13 25.92
C GLY A 395 12.21 -6.04 27.03
N SER A 396 13.13 -7.01 27.09
CA SER A 396 14.23 -7.03 28.06
C SER A 396 15.54 -7.45 27.38
N LYS A 397 16.67 -6.94 27.89
CA LYS A 397 18.00 -7.32 27.41
C LYS A 397 18.28 -8.81 27.67
N LEU A 398 19.05 -9.45 26.80
CA LEU A 398 19.44 -10.83 26.99
C LEU A 398 20.33 -11.00 28.25
N PRO A 399 20.21 -12.12 28.98
CA PRO A 399 21.10 -12.44 30.08
C PRO A 399 22.60 -12.42 29.70
N PRO A 400 23.51 -12.06 30.63
CA PRO A 400 24.94 -11.89 30.35
C PRO A 400 25.63 -13.11 29.73
N ILE A 401 25.17 -14.32 30.04
CA ILE A 401 25.72 -15.56 29.47
C ILE A 401 25.65 -15.58 27.94
N TYR A 402 24.56 -15.07 27.35
CA TYR A 402 24.39 -15.00 25.90
C TYR A 402 25.14 -13.82 25.32
N MET A 403 25.20 -12.69 26.05
CA MET A 403 25.94 -11.50 25.65
C MET A 403 27.44 -11.79 25.47
N ASN A 404 28.05 -12.58 26.37
CA ASN A 404 29.45 -12.97 26.23
C ASN A 404 29.69 -13.79 24.94
N GLY A 405 28.77 -14.67 24.57
CA GLY A 405 28.84 -15.43 23.32
C GLY A 405 28.71 -14.53 22.09
N LEU A 406 27.80 -13.56 22.17
CA LEU A 406 27.58 -12.56 21.13
C LEU A 406 28.79 -11.63 20.97
N ASP A 407 29.40 -11.14 22.05
CA ASP A 407 30.57 -10.27 22.02
C ASP A 407 31.74 -10.90 21.27
N ASN A 408 31.99 -12.19 21.53
CA ASN A 408 33.08 -12.93 20.89
C ASN A 408 32.93 -13.06 19.36
N GLN A 409 31.70 -13.02 18.84
CA GLN A 409 31.42 -13.19 17.41
C GLN A 409 31.11 -11.85 16.71
N LEU A 410 30.28 -11.00 17.33
CA LEU A 410 29.73 -9.79 16.72
C LEU A 410 30.71 -8.62 16.69
N VAL A 411 31.49 -8.41 17.75
CA VAL A 411 32.39 -7.24 17.84
C VAL A 411 33.38 -7.24 16.68
N GLY A 412 33.95 -8.40 16.37
CA GLY A 412 34.85 -8.58 15.22
C GLY A 412 34.16 -8.34 13.87
N VAL A 413 32.90 -8.74 13.72
CA VAL A 413 32.14 -8.52 12.48
C VAL A 413 31.82 -7.05 12.29
N LEU A 414 31.31 -6.37 13.33
CA LEU A 414 30.94 -4.95 13.27
C LEU A 414 32.14 -4.06 12.92
N HIS A 415 33.32 -4.35 13.48
CA HIS A 415 34.54 -3.61 13.13
C HIS A 415 35.03 -3.86 11.69
N ARG A 416 34.78 -5.05 11.13
CA ARG A 416 35.20 -5.43 9.77
C ARG A 416 34.26 -4.94 8.67
N VAL A 417 33.10 -4.37 9.01
CA VAL A 417 32.21 -3.79 7.99
C VAL A 417 32.88 -2.55 7.39
N GLU A 418 33.49 -2.73 6.22
CA GLU A 418 34.17 -1.68 5.45
C GLU A 418 33.18 -0.69 4.81
N ALA A 419 31.95 -1.14 4.53
CA ALA A 419 30.87 -0.35 3.96
C ALA A 419 30.14 0.45 5.04
N ARG A 420 30.83 1.45 5.61
CA ARG A 420 30.25 2.38 6.58
C ARG A 420 29.58 3.55 5.85
N PRO A 421 28.41 4.03 6.31
CA PRO A 421 27.87 5.28 5.81
C PRO A 421 28.88 6.40 6.06
N ARG A 422 29.21 7.16 5.01
CA ARG A 422 30.09 8.34 5.14
C ARG A 422 29.41 9.45 5.92
N ASP A 423 28.08 9.53 5.81
CA ASP A 423 27.23 10.47 6.51
C ASP A 423 26.18 9.73 7.35
N GLY A 424 26.22 9.90 8.67
CA GLY A 424 25.22 9.38 9.60
C GLY A 424 25.44 7.94 10.09
N ASN A 425 24.49 7.46 10.90
CA ASN A 425 24.51 6.10 11.45
C ASN A 425 23.59 5.18 10.64
N LEU A 426 24.02 3.94 10.45
CA LEU A 426 23.20 2.83 10.00
C LEU A 426 22.77 2.02 11.23
N VAL A 427 21.47 1.97 11.50
CA VAL A 427 20.90 1.19 12.59
C VAL A 427 19.99 0.11 12.00
N LEU A 428 20.37 -1.15 12.23
CA LEU A 428 19.67 -2.34 11.75
C LEU A 428 19.17 -3.16 12.95
N GLU A 429 17.92 -3.61 12.93
CA GLU A 429 17.39 -4.53 13.93
C GLU A 429 16.98 -5.85 13.29
N LEU A 430 17.72 -6.92 13.60
CA LEU A 430 17.52 -8.26 13.04
C LEU A 430 16.70 -9.11 14.01
N LEU A 431 15.71 -9.82 13.48
CA LEU A 431 14.84 -10.72 14.23
C LEU A 431 15.16 -12.19 13.96
N PHE A 432 15.30 -12.95 15.03
CA PHE A 432 15.62 -14.37 15.03
C PHE A 432 14.54 -15.15 15.75
N HIS A 433 14.02 -16.18 15.09
CA HIS A 433 13.03 -17.10 15.66
C HIS A 433 13.70 -18.41 16.04
N LEU A 434 13.46 -18.83 17.28
CA LEU A 434 13.77 -20.16 17.77
C LEU A 434 12.53 -21.05 17.56
N MET A 435 12.73 -22.21 16.96
CA MET A 435 11.66 -23.15 16.60
C MET A 435 12.07 -24.59 16.94
N GLU A 436 11.08 -25.46 17.11
CA GLU A 436 11.30 -26.91 17.21
C GLU A 436 11.48 -27.54 15.82
N LEU A 437 12.28 -28.60 15.79
CA LEU A 437 12.58 -29.38 14.58
C LEU A 437 11.38 -30.18 14.08
#